data_AF-A0A933F916-F1
#
_entry.id   AF-A0A933F916-F1
#
_cell.length_a   1.000
_cell.length_b   1.000
_cell.length_c   1.000
_cell.angle_alpha   90.00
_cell.angle_beta   90.00
_cell.angle_gamma   90.00
#
_symmetry.space_group_name_H-M   'P 1'
#
loop_
_entity.id
_entity.type
_entity.pdbx_description
1 polymer ?
#
loop_
_entity_poly.entity_id
_entity_poly.type
_entity_poly.pdbx_seq_one_letter_code
_entity_poly.pdbx_strand_id
1 'polypeptide(L)'
;MPNAKDFSVFYGHNYRVLNVEGFGRIVFGCPPGLVKEFTRKKETLPSRYVIPIRTFVRGKNYFDFEFIVYNFLFIKSRKERIAIYCTADQKRRFKVILNEALFGPRFDQILRSQFHSLADKKRFTEKDSASFDAFLDKVSADKDLFSFFQSLLKEHATDKRLQLEIRKYFSDLLAGDRRWSKKNNYRFTTTLARNYILCAQLK
;
A
#
# COMPACT_ATOMS: atom_id res chain seq x y z
N MET A 1 7.54 -28.64 -37.23
CA MET A 1 6.47 -27.74 -36.75
C MET A 1 5.61 -28.55 -35.78
N PRO A 2 5.33 -28.10 -34.55
CA PRO A 2 4.53 -28.87 -33.61
C PRO A 2 3.11 -29.07 -34.17
N ASN A 3 2.57 -30.26 -33.97
CA ASN A 3 1.31 -30.71 -34.55
C ASN A 3 0.15 -29.94 -33.88
N ALA A 4 -0.90 -29.60 -34.64
CA ALA A 4 -2.02 -28.76 -34.16
C ALA A 4 -2.90 -29.37 -33.04
N LYS A 5 -2.46 -30.47 -32.41
CA LYS A 5 -3.18 -31.19 -31.33
C LYS A 5 -2.56 -31.03 -29.94
N ASP A 6 -1.40 -30.39 -29.81
CA ASP A 6 -0.64 -30.41 -28.54
C ASP A 6 -1.09 -29.34 -27.53
N PHE A 7 -1.97 -28.41 -27.94
CA PHE A 7 -2.49 -27.36 -27.09
C PHE A 7 -3.90 -26.90 -27.47
N SER A 8 -4.62 -26.34 -26.51
CA SER A 8 -5.91 -25.67 -26.73
C SER A 8 -5.95 -24.30 -26.07
N VAL A 9 -6.71 -23.37 -26.64
CA VAL A 9 -6.85 -22.00 -26.13
C VAL A 9 -8.31 -21.70 -25.83
N PHE A 10 -8.59 -21.34 -24.59
CA PHE A 10 -9.88 -20.81 -24.18
C PHE A 10 -9.88 -19.26 -24.22
N TYR A 11 -10.96 -18.69 -24.73
CA TYR A 11 -11.13 -17.26 -24.96
C TYR A 11 -12.10 -16.67 -23.94
N GLY A 12 -11.54 -16.09 -22.87
CA GLY A 12 -12.30 -15.37 -21.85
C GLY A 12 -12.47 -13.89 -22.16
N HIS A 13 -13.25 -13.19 -21.33
CA HIS A 13 -13.42 -11.74 -21.45
C HIS A 13 -12.15 -11.01 -20.97
N ASN A 14 -11.33 -10.52 -21.90
CA ASN A 14 -10.02 -9.88 -21.67
C ASN A 14 -8.90 -10.79 -21.11
N TYR A 15 -9.02 -12.10 -21.28
CA TYR A 15 -7.93 -13.05 -21.00
C TYR A 15 -7.99 -14.27 -21.91
N ARG A 16 -6.89 -15.02 -21.97
CA ARG A 16 -6.81 -16.32 -22.65
C ARG A 16 -6.29 -17.36 -21.69
N VAL A 17 -6.72 -18.61 -21.85
CA VAL A 17 -6.14 -19.74 -21.11
C VAL A 17 -5.56 -20.70 -22.12
N LEU A 18 -4.25 -20.89 -22.06
CA LEU A 18 -3.55 -21.89 -22.83
C LEU A 18 -3.47 -23.17 -22.00
N ASN A 19 -4.01 -24.25 -22.55
CA ASN A 19 -3.87 -25.60 -22.03
C ASN A 19 -2.89 -26.35 -22.92
N VAL A 20 -1.86 -26.96 -22.34
CA VAL A 20 -0.84 -27.74 -23.05
C VAL A 20 -0.74 -29.07 -22.33
N GLU A 21 -0.73 -30.17 -23.08
CA GLU A 21 -0.57 -31.49 -22.48
C GLU A 21 0.74 -31.60 -21.70
N GLY A 22 0.71 -32.23 -20.52
CA GLY A 22 1.88 -32.33 -19.63
C GLY A 22 2.31 -31.02 -18.95
N PHE A 23 1.63 -29.90 -19.19
CA PHE A 23 1.89 -28.63 -18.53
C PHE A 23 0.64 -28.10 -17.81
N GLY A 24 0.82 -27.31 -16.75
CA GLY A 24 -0.35 -26.70 -16.09
C GLY A 24 -0.83 -25.47 -16.83
N ARG A 25 -2.16 -25.27 -16.88
CA ARG A 25 -2.83 -24.15 -17.56
C ARG A 25 -2.16 -22.79 -17.30
N ILE A 26 -1.98 -22.03 -18.38
CA ILE A 26 -1.37 -20.69 -18.36
C ILE A 26 -2.44 -19.66 -18.71
N VAL A 27 -2.62 -18.65 -17.86
CA VAL A 27 -3.54 -17.55 -18.11
C VAL A 27 -2.76 -16.36 -18.66
N PHE A 28 -3.17 -15.84 -19.81
CA PHE A 28 -2.69 -14.57 -20.34
C PHE A 28 -3.71 -13.48 -20.00
N GLY A 29 -3.34 -12.57 -19.10
CA GLY A 29 -4.27 -11.60 -18.52
C GLY A 29 -4.62 -11.91 -17.07
N CYS A 30 -5.24 -10.94 -16.39
CA CYS A 30 -5.81 -11.10 -15.06
C CYS A 30 -6.92 -10.06 -14.83
N PRO A 31 -8.00 -10.09 -15.63
CA PRO A 31 -9.04 -9.07 -15.54
C PRO A 31 -9.80 -9.15 -14.21
N PRO A 32 -10.39 -8.03 -13.75
CA PRO A 32 -11.33 -8.04 -12.65
C PRO A 32 -12.42 -9.08 -12.87
N GLY A 33 -12.74 -9.86 -11.85
CA GLY A 33 -13.78 -10.90 -11.91
C GLY A 33 -13.32 -12.26 -12.46
N LEU A 34 -12.04 -12.44 -12.83
CA LEU A 34 -11.50 -13.73 -13.27
C LEU A 34 -11.83 -14.86 -12.28
N VAL A 35 -11.61 -14.63 -10.98
CA VAL A 35 -11.95 -15.57 -9.90
C VAL A 35 -13.41 -16.00 -9.99
N LYS A 36 -14.33 -15.04 -10.14
CA LYS A 36 -15.78 -15.31 -10.22
C LYS A 36 -16.13 -16.16 -11.44
N GLU A 37 -15.45 -15.96 -12.57
CA GLU A 37 -15.72 -16.75 -13.78
C GLU A 37 -15.31 -18.21 -13.62
N PHE A 38 -14.11 -18.48 -13.08
CA PHE A 38 -13.66 -19.85 -12.80
C PHE A 38 -14.54 -20.53 -11.74
N THR A 39 -14.92 -19.81 -10.68
CA THR A 39 -15.86 -20.33 -9.68
C THR A 39 -17.21 -20.69 -10.29
N ARG A 40 -17.77 -19.84 -11.17
CA ARG A 40 -19.04 -20.14 -11.88
C ARG A 40 -18.95 -21.38 -12.76
N LYS A 41 -17.80 -21.61 -13.39
CA LYS A 41 -17.53 -22.80 -14.21
C LYS A 41 -17.18 -24.04 -13.38
N LYS A 42 -17.12 -23.94 -12.05
CA LYS A 42 -16.63 -24.99 -11.15
C LYS A 42 -15.24 -25.48 -11.51
N GLU A 43 -14.42 -24.59 -12.07
CA GLU A 43 -13.03 -24.89 -12.44
C GLU A 43 -12.06 -24.39 -11.39
N THR A 44 -10.95 -25.10 -11.21
CA THR A 44 -9.87 -24.62 -10.36
C THR A 44 -9.17 -23.43 -11.02
N LEU A 45 -8.76 -22.44 -10.22
CA LEU A 45 -7.92 -21.37 -10.73
C LEU A 45 -6.55 -21.93 -11.13
N PRO A 46 -6.05 -21.60 -12.35
CA PRO A 46 -4.69 -21.90 -12.74
C PRO A 46 -3.67 -21.21 -11.84
N SER A 47 -2.46 -21.76 -11.76
CA SER A 47 -1.37 -21.22 -10.93
C SER A 47 -0.33 -20.42 -11.72
N ARG A 48 -0.49 -20.24 -13.03
CA ARG A 48 0.47 -19.55 -13.91
C ARG A 48 -0.20 -18.40 -14.66
N TYR A 49 0.34 -17.20 -14.51
CA TYR A 49 -0.22 -15.97 -15.09
C TYR A 49 0.84 -15.19 -15.86
N VAL A 50 0.54 -14.82 -17.09
CA VAL A 50 1.35 -13.92 -17.93
C VAL A 50 0.66 -12.57 -17.98
N ILE A 51 1.35 -11.53 -17.52
CA ILE A 51 0.78 -10.21 -17.37
C ILE A 51 0.91 -9.40 -18.67
N PRO A 52 -0.19 -8.83 -19.18
CA PRO A 52 -0.12 -7.97 -20.36
C PRO A 52 0.70 -6.71 -20.06
N ILE A 53 1.45 -6.23 -21.04
CA ILE A 53 2.28 -5.01 -20.91
C ILE A 53 1.43 -3.82 -20.46
N ARG A 54 0.23 -3.69 -21.04
CA ARG A 54 -0.75 -2.65 -20.70
C ARG A 54 -1.79 -3.22 -19.74
N THR A 55 -1.69 -2.83 -18.47
CA THR A 55 -2.64 -3.18 -17.41
C THR A 55 -3.76 -2.15 -17.25
N PHE A 56 -3.53 -0.92 -17.71
CA PHE A 56 -4.47 0.19 -17.64
C PHE A 56 -4.70 0.78 -19.02
N VAL A 57 -5.95 0.87 -19.46
CA VAL A 57 -6.33 1.38 -20.79
C VAL A 57 -7.59 2.22 -20.65
N ARG A 58 -7.60 3.44 -21.20
CA ARG A 58 -8.77 4.34 -21.22
C ARG A 58 -9.42 4.54 -19.84
N GLY A 59 -8.61 4.76 -18.80
CA GLY A 59 -9.14 4.98 -17.45
C GLY A 59 -9.61 3.71 -16.73
N LYS A 60 -9.51 2.53 -17.36
CA LYS A 60 -9.96 1.25 -16.78
C LYS A 60 -8.77 0.36 -16.46
N ASN A 61 -8.79 -0.20 -15.26
CA ASN A 61 -7.85 -1.24 -14.87
C ASN A 61 -8.35 -2.59 -15.41
N TYR A 62 -7.57 -3.20 -16.30
CA TYR A 62 -7.83 -4.54 -16.85
C TYR A 62 -7.02 -5.62 -16.14
N PHE A 63 -6.41 -5.27 -15.01
CA PHE A 63 -5.52 -6.13 -14.27
C PHE A 63 -5.76 -6.01 -12.78
N ASP A 64 -6.27 -7.07 -12.19
CA ASP A 64 -6.64 -7.11 -10.78
C ASP A 64 -6.15 -8.41 -10.15
N PHE A 65 -4.90 -8.37 -9.70
CA PHE A 65 -4.16 -9.56 -9.30
C PHE A 65 -4.23 -9.85 -7.80
N GLU A 66 -4.53 -8.86 -6.98
CA GLU A 66 -4.72 -9.04 -5.53
C GLU A 66 -5.73 -10.15 -5.22
N PHE A 67 -6.85 -10.23 -5.94
CA PHE A 67 -7.84 -11.28 -5.75
C PHE A 67 -7.33 -12.69 -6.07
N ILE A 68 -6.41 -12.84 -7.02
CA ILE A 68 -5.77 -14.13 -7.31
C ILE A 68 -4.86 -14.52 -6.14
N VAL A 69 -4.05 -13.58 -5.65
CA VAL A 69 -3.19 -13.81 -4.47
C VAL A 69 -4.04 -14.22 -3.28
N TYR A 70 -5.12 -13.49 -3.00
CA TYR A 70 -5.99 -13.75 -1.86
C TYR A 70 -6.63 -15.13 -1.94
N ASN A 71 -7.08 -15.56 -3.12
CA ASN A 71 -7.64 -16.89 -3.29
C ASN A 71 -6.61 -17.98 -2.97
N PHE A 72 -5.37 -17.85 -3.45
CA PHE A 72 -4.34 -18.84 -3.16
C PHE A 72 -3.82 -18.77 -1.71
N LEU A 73 -3.81 -17.58 -1.11
CA LEU A 73 -3.34 -17.38 0.27
C LEU A 73 -4.35 -17.87 1.31
N PHE A 74 -5.65 -17.59 1.10
CA PHE A 74 -6.69 -17.82 2.10
C PHE A 74 -7.58 -19.05 1.81
N ILE A 75 -7.75 -19.44 0.54
CA ILE A 75 -8.70 -20.49 0.16
C ILE A 75 -7.99 -21.79 -0.23
N LYS A 76 -6.87 -21.71 -0.97
CA LYS A 76 -6.14 -22.92 -1.39
C LYS A 76 -5.16 -23.42 -0.33
N SER A 77 -4.88 -24.72 -0.35
CA SER A 77 -3.91 -25.36 0.57
C SER A 77 -2.52 -24.74 0.43
N ARG A 78 -1.77 -24.64 1.55
CA ARG A 78 -0.45 -23.98 1.68
C ARG A 78 0.65 -24.44 0.70
N LYS A 79 0.40 -25.45 -0.14
CA LYS A 79 1.39 -26.07 -1.03
C LYS A 79 1.33 -25.54 -2.48
N GLU A 80 0.25 -24.89 -2.90
CA GLU A 80 0.15 -24.37 -4.27
C GLU A 80 0.84 -22.99 -4.41
N ARG A 81 1.91 -22.93 -5.21
CA ARG A 81 2.59 -21.67 -5.56
C ARG A 81 1.97 -21.06 -6.82
N ILE A 82 1.76 -19.75 -6.80
CA ILE A 82 1.43 -18.98 -8.01
C ILE A 82 2.72 -18.50 -8.67
N ALA A 83 2.86 -18.70 -9.98
CA ALA A 83 3.91 -18.13 -10.81
C ALA A 83 3.35 -17.00 -11.68
N ILE A 84 4.01 -15.84 -11.64
CA ILE A 84 3.61 -14.64 -12.39
C ILE A 84 4.77 -14.24 -13.29
N TYR A 85 4.49 -14.11 -14.58
CA TYR A 85 5.44 -13.67 -15.59
C TYR A 85 5.13 -12.23 -15.95
N CYS A 86 6.05 -11.32 -15.61
CA CYS A 86 5.91 -9.89 -15.82
C CYS A 86 7.29 -9.23 -16.01
N THR A 87 7.28 -7.99 -16.48
CA THR A 87 8.50 -7.17 -16.57
C THR A 87 9.00 -6.75 -15.18
N ALA A 88 10.28 -6.35 -15.09
CA ALA A 88 10.86 -5.86 -13.84
C ALA A 88 10.13 -4.62 -13.27
N ASP A 89 9.67 -3.74 -14.15
CA ASP A 89 8.87 -2.56 -13.78
C ASP A 89 7.51 -2.96 -13.19
N GLN A 90 6.78 -3.85 -13.88
CA GLN A 90 5.50 -4.38 -13.38
C GLN A 90 5.68 -5.06 -12.02
N LYS A 91 6.72 -5.87 -11.84
CA LYS A 91 7.04 -6.50 -10.55
C LYS A 91 7.19 -5.47 -9.44
N ARG A 92 7.86 -4.34 -9.71
CA ARG A 92 8.04 -3.25 -8.73
C ARG A 92 6.70 -2.62 -8.35
N ARG A 93 5.87 -2.30 -9.34
CA ARG A 93 4.53 -1.72 -9.14
C ARG A 93 3.60 -2.68 -8.38
N PHE A 94 3.59 -3.96 -8.73
CA PHE A 94 2.76 -4.96 -8.06
C PHE A 94 3.17 -5.19 -6.62
N LYS A 95 4.47 -5.13 -6.30
CA LYS A 95 4.91 -5.18 -4.89
C LYS A 95 4.33 -4.03 -4.08
N VAL A 96 4.31 -2.81 -4.63
CA VAL A 96 3.70 -1.66 -3.94
C VAL A 96 2.21 -1.88 -3.74
N ILE A 97 1.48 -2.23 -4.82
CA ILE A 97 0.02 -2.48 -4.77
C ILE A 97 -0.31 -3.58 -3.76
N LEU A 98 0.36 -4.73 -3.84
CA LEU A 98 0.11 -5.85 -2.92
C LEU A 98 0.45 -5.50 -1.48
N ASN A 99 1.53 -4.75 -1.24
CA ASN A 99 1.85 -4.30 0.11
C ASN A 99 0.77 -3.39 0.67
N GLU A 100 0.32 -2.40 -0.10
CA GLU A 100 -0.73 -1.47 0.32
C GLU A 100 -2.09 -2.18 0.49
N ALA A 101 -2.42 -3.14 -0.37
CA ALA A 101 -3.68 -3.86 -0.30
C ALA A 101 -3.73 -4.91 0.82
N LEU A 102 -2.59 -5.56 1.14
CA LEU A 102 -2.51 -6.57 2.22
C LEU A 102 -2.25 -5.98 3.60
N PHE A 103 -1.37 -4.97 3.68
CA PHE A 103 -0.88 -4.42 4.95
C PHE A 103 -1.32 -2.99 5.20
N GLY A 104 -2.04 -2.37 4.26
CA GLY A 104 -2.39 -0.96 4.32
C GLY A 104 -1.24 -0.03 3.91
N PRO A 105 -1.50 1.28 3.87
CA PRO A 105 -0.47 2.28 3.62
C PRO A 105 0.56 2.28 4.75
N ARG A 106 1.82 2.54 4.41
CA ARG A 106 2.86 2.69 5.43
C ARG A 106 2.61 3.95 6.26
N PHE A 107 3.13 3.95 7.48
CA PHE A 107 2.95 5.06 8.41
C PHE A 107 3.46 6.41 7.88
N ASP A 108 4.58 6.43 7.13
CA ASP A 108 5.09 7.63 6.46
C ASP A 108 4.09 8.20 5.44
N GLN A 109 3.43 7.31 4.67
CA GLN A 109 2.42 7.68 3.69
C GLN A 109 1.16 8.25 4.37
N ILE A 110 0.74 7.64 5.48
CA ILE A 110 -0.41 8.12 6.28
C ILE A 110 -0.12 9.52 6.83
N LEU A 111 1.05 9.74 7.42
CA LEU A 111 1.44 11.05 7.93
C LEU A 111 1.45 12.09 6.81
N ARG A 112 2.17 11.84 5.71
CA ARG A 112 2.25 12.77 4.57
C ARG A 112 0.85 13.15 4.05
N SER A 113 -0.03 12.16 3.89
CA SER A 113 -1.42 12.40 3.47
C SER A 113 -2.19 13.28 4.46
N GLN A 114 -2.12 12.97 5.76
CA GLN A 114 -2.80 13.75 6.79
C GLN A 114 -2.29 15.20 6.86
N PHE A 115 -1.00 15.40 6.59
CA PHE A 115 -0.34 16.70 6.64
C PHE A 115 -0.35 17.48 5.31
N HIS A 116 -0.83 16.88 4.22
CA HIS A 116 -0.92 17.54 2.90
C HIS A 116 -1.71 18.86 3.00
N SER A 117 -2.88 18.81 3.65
CA SER A 117 -3.73 19.99 3.82
C SER A 117 -3.10 21.10 4.67
N LEU A 118 -2.08 20.79 5.48
CA LEU A 118 -1.35 21.77 6.28
C LEU A 118 -0.27 22.49 5.50
N ALA A 119 0.43 21.77 4.62
CA ALA A 119 1.37 22.38 3.69
C ALA A 119 0.65 23.37 2.77
N ASP A 120 -0.52 22.97 2.26
CA ASP A 120 -1.36 23.80 1.38
C ASP A 120 -1.88 25.05 2.11
N LYS A 121 -2.48 24.88 3.31
CA LYS A 121 -3.06 25.99 4.09
C LYS A 121 -2.04 27.00 4.57
N LYS A 122 -0.78 26.60 4.75
CA LYS A 122 0.30 27.47 5.25
C LYS A 122 1.15 28.11 4.14
N ARG A 123 0.77 27.93 2.86
CA ARG A 123 1.51 28.46 1.69
C ARG A 123 3.00 28.15 1.75
N PHE A 124 3.34 26.89 2.01
CA PHE A 124 4.73 26.47 1.99
C PHE A 124 5.31 26.68 0.58
N THR A 125 6.53 27.23 0.51
CA THR A 125 7.29 27.19 -0.75
C THR A 125 7.62 25.73 -1.10
N GLU A 126 7.99 25.43 -2.35
CA GLU A 126 8.41 24.07 -2.73
C GLU A 126 9.54 23.54 -1.84
N LYS A 127 10.49 24.42 -1.46
CA LYS A 127 11.59 24.11 -0.55
C LYS A 127 11.12 23.84 0.88
N ASP A 128 10.13 24.59 1.36
CA ASP A 128 9.50 24.32 2.66
C ASP A 128 8.77 22.98 2.66
N SER A 129 8.08 22.65 1.56
CA SER A 129 7.33 21.40 1.40
C SER A 129 8.26 20.19 1.43
N ALA A 130 9.32 20.20 0.62
CA ALA A 130 10.32 19.12 0.62
C ALA A 130 11.03 18.98 1.97
N SER A 131 11.32 20.09 2.65
CA SER A 131 11.89 20.06 4.00
C SER A 131 10.92 19.50 5.03
N PHE A 132 9.63 19.80 4.89
CA PHE A 132 8.59 19.31 5.79
C PHE A 132 8.35 17.82 5.61
N ASP A 133 8.32 17.36 4.37
CA ASP A 133 8.28 15.94 4.02
C ASP A 133 9.43 15.16 4.66
N ALA A 134 10.66 15.68 4.56
CA ALA A 134 11.82 15.08 5.21
C ALA A 134 11.71 15.10 6.76
N PHE A 135 11.05 16.11 7.33
CA PHE A 135 10.74 16.13 8.76
C PHE A 135 9.70 15.06 9.12
N LEU A 136 8.64 14.90 8.33
CA LEU A 136 7.63 13.87 8.55
C LEU A 136 8.21 12.46 8.42
N ASP A 137 9.16 12.23 7.51
CA ASP A 137 9.86 10.96 7.39
C ASP A 137 10.62 10.63 8.68
N LYS A 138 11.32 11.62 9.27
CA LYS A 138 11.99 11.45 10.57
C LYS A 138 10.99 11.10 11.66
N VAL A 139 9.89 11.85 11.76
CA VAL A 139 8.82 11.61 12.74
C VAL A 139 8.21 10.20 12.56
N SER A 140 8.05 9.73 11.32
CA SER A 140 7.51 8.41 11.02
C SER A 140 8.42 7.27 11.50
N ALA A 141 9.74 7.50 11.43
CA ALA A 141 10.78 6.56 11.81
C ALA A 141 11.19 6.67 13.29
N ASP A 142 10.68 7.68 14.01
CA ASP A 142 10.98 7.92 15.41
C ASP A 142 10.36 6.83 16.30
N LYS A 143 11.20 5.93 16.77
CA LYS A 143 10.79 4.82 17.64
C LYS A 143 10.46 5.30 19.04
N ASP A 144 11.16 6.32 19.53
CA ASP A 144 11.00 6.83 20.89
C ASP A 144 9.66 7.54 21.03
N LEU A 145 9.29 8.37 20.05
CA LEU A 145 7.97 9.00 19.99
C LEU A 145 6.85 7.95 19.92
N PHE A 146 7.02 6.89 19.14
CA PHE A 146 6.00 5.84 19.05
C PHE A 146 5.91 5.01 20.34
N SER A 147 7.03 4.64 20.96
CA SER A 147 7.05 3.96 22.25
C SER A 147 6.46 4.81 23.37
N PHE A 148 6.71 6.13 23.36
CA PHE A 148 6.10 7.07 24.29
C PHE A 148 4.58 7.20 24.09
N PHE A 149 4.13 7.25 22.84
CA PHE A 149 2.70 7.19 22.54
C PHE A 149 2.07 5.90 23.06
N GLN A 150 2.72 4.74 22.86
CA GLN A 150 2.24 3.45 23.36
C GLN A 150 2.21 3.38 24.90
N SER A 151 3.18 3.98 25.59
CA SER A 151 3.18 4.00 27.06
C SER A 151 2.01 4.81 27.60
N LEU A 152 1.70 5.96 26.99
CA LEU A 152 0.54 6.78 27.36
C LEU A 152 -0.78 6.01 27.16
N LEU A 153 -0.90 5.21 26.09
CA LEU A 153 -2.08 4.37 25.90
C LEU A 153 -2.19 3.26 26.95
N LYS A 154 -1.07 2.61 27.31
CA LYS A 154 -1.02 1.57 28.36
C LYS A 154 -1.40 2.13 29.74
N GLU A 155 -1.06 3.39 30.00
CA GLU A 155 -1.45 4.10 31.23
C GLU A 155 -2.90 4.61 31.20
N HIS A 156 -3.68 4.31 30.16
CA HIS A 156 -5.03 4.82 29.97
C HIS A 156 -5.09 6.36 30.05
N ALA A 157 -4.09 7.05 29.49
CA ALA A 157 -4.06 8.50 29.44
C ALA A 157 -5.31 9.05 28.72
N THR A 158 -5.94 10.06 29.30
CA THR A 158 -7.05 10.77 28.65
C THR A 158 -6.58 11.47 27.38
N ASP A 159 -7.48 11.73 26.43
CA ASP A 159 -7.17 12.47 25.20
C ASP A 159 -6.47 13.81 25.47
N LYS A 160 -6.87 14.50 26.55
CA LYS A 160 -6.23 15.75 26.98
C LYS A 160 -4.78 15.54 27.39
N ARG A 161 -4.49 14.49 28.17
CA ARG A 161 -3.12 14.16 28.60
C ARG A 161 -2.28 13.71 27.41
N LEU A 162 -2.81 12.83 26.57
CA LEU A 162 -2.16 12.35 25.35
C LEU A 162 -1.77 13.53 24.44
N GLN A 163 -2.72 14.43 24.15
CA GLN A 163 -2.46 15.60 23.31
C GLN A 163 -1.46 16.56 23.94
N LEU A 164 -1.50 16.76 25.27
CA LEU A 164 -0.56 17.63 25.97
C LEU A 164 0.88 17.09 25.88
N GLU A 165 1.08 15.82 26.17
CA GLU A 165 2.42 15.20 26.23
C GLU A 165 3.04 15.05 24.84
N ILE A 166 2.27 14.60 23.84
CA ILE A 166 2.76 14.55 22.45
C ILE A 166 3.06 15.97 21.92
N ARG A 167 2.27 16.98 22.31
CA ARG A 167 2.56 18.38 21.94
C ARG A 167 3.87 18.88 22.55
N LYS A 168 4.16 18.55 23.82
CA LYS A 168 5.45 18.89 24.45
C LYS A 168 6.61 18.27 23.69
N TYR A 169 6.51 16.98 23.35
CA TYR A 169 7.51 16.29 22.54
C TYR A 169 7.79 17.03 21.22
N PHE A 170 6.74 17.41 20.47
CA PHE A 170 6.93 18.19 19.25
C PHE A 170 7.50 19.58 19.50
N SER A 171 7.14 20.25 20.60
CA SER A 171 7.70 21.55 20.96
C SER A 171 9.21 21.46 21.17
N ASP A 172 9.68 20.43 21.86
CA ASP A 172 11.09 20.20 22.15
C ASP A 172 11.85 19.80 20.88
N LEU A 173 11.26 18.92 20.06
CA LEU A 173 11.80 18.50 18.77
C LEU A 173 11.99 19.70 17.82
N LEU A 174 11.01 20.60 17.74
CA LEU A 174 11.09 21.80 16.89
C LEU A 174 12.01 22.88 17.47
N ALA A 175 12.20 22.93 18.79
CA ALA A 175 13.16 23.83 19.42
C ALA A 175 14.60 23.43 19.09
N GLY A 176 14.88 22.12 19.01
CA GLY A 176 16.17 21.58 18.57
C GLY A 176 16.46 21.74 17.08
N ASP A 177 15.43 21.92 16.24
CA ASP A 177 15.60 22.10 14.80
C ASP A 177 15.63 23.59 14.40
N ARG A 178 16.83 24.08 14.02
CA ARG A 178 17.03 25.47 13.56
C ARG A 178 16.07 25.88 12.45
N ARG A 179 15.65 24.96 11.56
CA ARG A 179 14.75 25.24 10.44
C ARG A 179 13.31 25.47 10.89
N TRP A 180 12.86 24.72 11.90
CA TRP A 180 11.47 24.77 12.36
C TRP A 180 11.26 25.63 13.60
N SER A 181 12.32 26.03 14.29
CA SER A 181 12.28 26.92 15.46
C SER A 181 11.41 28.17 15.25
N LYS A 182 11.51 28.81 14.07
CA LYS A 182 10.69 30.00 13.71
C LYS A 182 9.21 29.71 13.52
N LYS A 183 8.85 28.46 13.20
CA LYS A 183 7.45 27.99 13.03
C LYS A 183 6.94 27.29 14.30
N ASN A 184 7.77 27.16 15.35
CA ASN A 184 7.41 26.58 16.64
C ASN A 184 6.48 27.52 17.41
N ASN A 185 5.18 27.35 17.21
CA ASN A 185 4.16 28.02 18.01
C ASN A 185 3.12 27.01 18.49
N TYR A 186 2.41 27.40 19.55
CA TYR A 186 1.40 26.56 20.19
C TYR A 186 0.41 25.94 19.20
N ARG A 187 -0.08 26.72 18.23
CA ARG A 187 -1.07 26.24 17.24
C ARG A 187 -0.47 25.18 16.32
N PHE A 188 0.77 25.36 15.89
CA PHE A 188 1.47 24.43 15.02
C PHE A 188 1.79 23.10 15.74
N THR A 189 2.37 23.16 16.95
CA THR A 189 2.65 21.96 17.75
C THR A 189 1.37 21.22 18.13
N THR A 190 0.29 21.94 18.44
CA THR A 190 -1.02 21.33 18.73
C THR A 190 -1.58 20.59 17.52
N THR A 191 -1.39 21.16 16.33
CA THR A 191 -1.82 20.55 15.08
C THR A 191 -1.00 19.31 14.74
N LEU A 192 0.33 19.40 14.91
CA LEU A 192 1.24 18.26 14.76
C LEU A 192 0.85 17.11 15.69
N ALA A 193 0.67 17.39 16.98
CA ALA A 193 0.29 16.40 17.97
C ALA A 193 -1.04 15.73 17.63
N ARG A 194 -2.08 16.52 17.30
CA ARG A 194 -3.39 15.99 16.94
C ARG A 194 -3.32 15.04 15.73
N ASN A 195 -2.66 15.48 14.66
CA ASN A 195 -2.55 14.67 13.45
C ASN A 195 -1.67 13.44 13.65
N TYR A 196 -0.57 13.56 14.39
CA TYR A 196 0.26 12.42 14.72
C TYR A 196 -0.52 11.37 15.51
N ILE A 197 -1.26 11.76 16.55
CA ILE A 197 -2.08 10.85 17.36
C ILE A 197 -3.09 10.10 16.47
N LEU A 198 -3.80 10.81 15.59
CA LEU A 198 -4.75 10.20 14.65
C LEU A 198 -4.08 9.15 13.76
N CYS A 199 -2.90 9.47 13.21
CA CYS A 199 -2.16 8.52 12.38
C CYS A 199 -1.60 7.35 13.21
N ALA A 200 -1.07 7.61 14.40
CA ALA A 200 -0.37 6.62 15.23
C ALA A 200 -1.30 5.53 15.79
N GLN A 201 -2.60 5.81 15.87
CA GLN A 201 -3.63 4.82 16.16
C GLN A 201 -3.80 3.76 15.05
N LEU A 202 -3.31 4.04 13.83
CA LEU A 202 -3.42 3.16 12.66
C LEU A 202 -2.11 2.42 12.34
N LYS A 203 -1.07 2.60 13.15
CA LYS A 203 0.27 2.01 12.98
C LYS A 203 0.39 0.69 13.75
#